data_AF-A0A4Q0SN94-F1
#
_entry.id   AF-A0A4Q0SN94-F1
#
_cell.length_a   1.000
_cell.length_b   1.000
_cell.length_c   1.000
_cell.angle_alpha   90.00
_cell.angle_beta   90.00
_cell.angle_gamma   90.00
#
_symmetry.space_group_name_H-M   'P 1'
#
loop_
_entity.id
_entity.type
_entity.pdbx_description
1 polymer ?
#
loop_
_entity_poly.entity_id
_entity_poly.type
_entity_poly.pdbx_seq_one_letter_code
_entity_poly.pdbx_strand_id
1 'polypeptide(L)' 'MESISWADLNAEEQRTFAILGAGLSIELCDPVALLTLRRLGLIVGFHLTVAARNLRRDVVFGELGARDCVT' A
#
# COMPACT_ATOMS: atom_id res chain seq x y z
N MET A 1 -3.94 5.59 17.88
CA MET A 1 -2.90 5.19 16.93
C MET A 1 -3.29 5.84 15.62
N GLU A 2 -2.50 6.77 15.11
CA GLU A 2 -2.82 7.45 13.85
C GLU A 2 -2.82 6.40 12.74
N SER A 3 -3.93 6.35 11.99
CA SER A 3 -4.04 5.49 10.82
C SER A 3 -3.22 6.10 9.70
N ILE A 4 -2.19 5.38 9.25
CA ILE A 4 -1.37 5.77 8.10
C ILE A 4 -2.30 5.93 6.89
N SER A 5 -2.22 7.07 6.22
CA SER A 5 -2.86 7.33 4.94
C SER A 5 -1.96 6.85 3.79
N TRP A 6 -2.56 6.56 2.65
CA TRP A 6 -1.80 6.30 1.42
C TRP A 6 -0.88 7.46 1.03
N ALA A 7 -1.31 8.69 1.28
CA ALA A 7 -0.54 9.91 1.00
C ALA A 7 0.70 10.07 1.90
N ASP A 8 0.76 9.35 3.02
CA ASP A 8 1.92 9.36 3.92
C ASP A 8 3.06 8.46 3.40
N LEU A 9 2.77 7.57 2.44
CA LEU A 9 3.76 6.73 1.79
C LEU A 9 4.43 7.48 0.64
N ASN A 10 5.75 7.38 0.53
CA ASN A 10 6.46 7.89 -0.64
C ASN A 10 6.24 6.99 -1.88
N ALA A 11 6.71 7.44 -3.04
CA ALA A 11 6.47 6.74 -4.30
C ALA A 11 6.98 5.28 -4.31
N GLU A 12 8.15 5.01 -3.72
CA GLU A 12 8.72 3.66 -3.69
C GLU A 12 8.00 2.75 -2.68
N GLU A 13 7.51 3.31 -1.57
CA GLU A 13 6.64 2.62 -0.61
C GLU A 13 5.29 2.27 -1.22
N GLN A 14 4.66 3.21 -1.92
CA GLN A 14 3.42 2.98 -2.65
C GLN A 14 3.59 1.91 -3.72
N ARG A 15 4.67 1.99 -4.51
CA ARG A 15 4.99 1.00 -5.55
C ARG A 15 5.19 -0.39 -4.96
N THR A 16 6.02 -0.50 -3.92
CA THR A 16 6.29 -1.77 -3.22
C THR A 16 5.00 -2.35 -2.65
N PHE A 17 4.18 -1.51 -2.01
CA PHE A 17 2.89 -1.92 -1.48
C PHE A 17 1.93 -2.43 -2.56
N ALA A 18 1.90 -1.77 -3.73
CA ALA A 18 1.10 -2.19 -4.88
C ALA A 18 1.57 -3.54 -5.46
N ILE A 19 2.88 -3.75 -5.59
CA ILE A 19 3.50 -5.02 -6.04
C ILE A 19 3.11 -6.16 -5.10
N LEU A 20 3.28 -5.98 -3.79
CA LEU A 20 2.89 -6.97 -2.79
C LEU A 20 1.37 -7.23 -2.79
N GLY A 21 0.56 -6.18 -2.96
CA GLY A 21 -0.88 -6.31 -3.10
C GLY A 21 -1.29 -7.09 -4.35
N ALA A 22 -0.53 -6.98 -5.43
CA ALA A 22 -0.75 -7.75 -6.65
C ALA A 22 -0.25 -9.21 -6.54
N GLY A 23 0.38 -9.59 -5.42
CA GLY A 23 0.95 -10.93 -5.22
C GLY A 23 2.19 -11.19 -6.06
N LEU A 24 2.89 -10.13 -6.48
CA LEU A 24 4.11 -10.21 -7.29
C LEU A 24 5.35 -10.47 -6.42
N SER A 25 6.44 -10.84 -7.09
CA SER A 25 7.71 -11.19 -6.42
C SER A 25 8.30 -10.01 -5.65
N ILE A 26 8.91 -10.33 -4.50
CA ILE A 26 9.61 -9.39 -3.62
C ILE A 26 10.87 -8.82 -4.26
N GLU A 27 11.41 -9.49 -5.29
CA GLU A 27 12.58 -9.03 -6.03
C GLU A 27 12.31 -7.74 -6.83
N LEU A 28 11.04 -7.41 -7.06
CA LEU A 28 10.60 -6.17 -7.70
C LEU A 28 10.43 -5.01 -6.70
N CYS A 29 10.52 -5.30 -5.41
CA CYS A 29 10.30 -4.32 -4.35
C CYS A 29 11.61 -3.64 -3.96
N ASP A 30 11.53 -2.35 -3.64
CA ASP A 30 12.66 -1.64 -3.07
C ASP A 30 12.92 -2.15 -1.63
N PRO A 31 14.17 -2.53 -1.28
CA PRO A 31 14.49 -3.05 0.05
C PRO A 31 14.24 -2.06 1.19
N VAL A 32 14.43 -0.75 0.94
CA VAL A 32 14.21 0.30 1.94
C VAL A 32 12.71 0.49 2.15
N ALA A 33 11.91 0.51 1.08
CA ALA A 33 10.46 0.53 1.14
C ALA A 33 9.91 -0.68 1.90
N LEU A 34 10.41 -1.89 1.65
CA LEU A 34 10.03 -3.09 2.41
C LEU A 34 10.30 -2.93 3.91
N LEU A 35 11.45 -2.38 4.27
CA LEU A 35 11.80 -2.14 5.66
C LEU A 35 10.86 -1.11 6.30
N THR A 36 10.54 -0.02 5.60
CA THR A 36 9.61 1.00 6.10
C THR A 36 8.22 0.43 6.29
N LEU A 37 7.65 -0.23 5.28
CA LEU A 37 6.32 -0.85 5.37
C LEU A 37 6.23 -1.85 6.52
N ARG A 38 7.33 -2.58 6.81
CA ARG A 38 7.40 -3.50 7.95
C ARG A 38 7.38 -2.75 9.29
N ARG A 39 8.16 -1.67 9.40
CA ARG A 39 8.18 -0.80 10.60
C ARG A 39 6.83 -0.15 10.87
N LEU A 40 6.12 0.20 9.81
CA LEU A 40 4.77 0.75 9.85
C LEU A 40 3.68 -0.30 10.15
N GLY A 41 4.04 -1.59 10.23
CA GLY A 41 3.08 -2.68 10.47
C GLY A 41 2.13 -2.95 9.29
N LEU A 42 2.46 -2.45 8.10
CA LEU A 42 1.67 -2.67 6.89
C LEU A 42 1.94 -4.05 6.27
N ILE A 43 3.09 -4.64 6.57
CA ILE A 43 3.45 -5.98 6.10
C ILE A 43 3.97 -6.88 7.24
N VAL A 44 3.71 -8.18 7.12
CA VAL A 44 4.31 -9.24 7.95
C VAL A 44 5.00 -10.21 7.01
N GLY A 45 6.33 -10.30 7.14
CA GLY A 45 7.15 -10.96 6.12
C GLY A 45 7.02 -10.21 4.79
N PHE A 46 6.39 -10.84 3.81
CA PHE A 46 6.13 -10.29 2.49
C PHE A 46 4.63 -10.17 2.17
N HIS A 47 3.78 -10.27 3.18
CA HIS A 47 2.33 -10.22 3.00
C HIS A 47 1.74 -8.96 3.62
N LEU A 48 0.76 -8.36 2.94
CA LEU A 48 -0.01 -7.24 3.47
C LEU A 48 -0.84 -7.67 4.69
N THR A 49 -0.77 -6.88 5.77
CA THR A 49 -1.63 -7.05 6.94
C THR A 49 -3.10 -6.75 6.60
N VAL A 50 -4.01 -7.03 7.52
CA VAL A 50 -5.44 -6.69 7.35
C VAL A 50 -5.62 -5.18 7.21
N ALA A 51 -4.91 -4.39 8.04
CA ALA A 51 -4.95 -2.93 7.97
C ALA A 51 -4.46 -2.41 6.61
N ALA A 52 -3.34 -2.94 6.09
CA ALA A 52 -2.86 -2.61 4.75
C ALA A 52 -3.84 -3.01 3.64
N ARG A 53 -4.50 -4.17 3.75
CA ARG A 53 -5.52 -4.55 2.76
C ARG A 53 -6.72 -3.60 2.75
N ASN A 54 -7.14 -3.12 3.92
CA ASN A 54 -8.19 -2.10 4.01
C ASN A 54 -7.72 -0.76 3.42
N LEU A 55 -6.51 -0.32 3.75
CA LEU A 55 -5.91 0.87 3.15
C LEU A 55 -5.87 0.80 1.62
N ARG A 56 -5.41 -0.32 1.05
CA ARG A 56 -5.41 -0.55 -0.40
C ARG A 56 -6.81 -0.43 -0.99
N ARG A 57 -7.79 -1.02 -0.30
CA ARG A 57 -9.19 -1.00 -0.70
C ARG A 57 -9.71 0.43 -0.75
N ASP A 58 -9.45 1.22 0.29
CA ASP A 58 -9.89 2.61 0.39
C ASP A 58 -9.28 3.48 -0.71
N VAL A 59 -8.00 3.26 -1.08
CA VAL A 59 -7.36 3.93 -2.21
C VAL A 59 -8.05 3.58 -3.53
N VAL A 60 -8.26 2.29 -3.80
CA VAL A 60 -8.91 1.84 -5.03
C VAL A 60 -10.34 2.39 -5.13
N PHE A 61 -11.12 2.33 -4.06
CA PHE A 61 -12.48 2.87 -4.06
C PHE A 61 -12.51 4.41 -4.12
N GLY A 62 -11.54 5.09 -3.50
CA GLY A 62 -11.39 6.53 -3.60
C GLY A 62 -11.06 6.98 -5.03
N GLU A 63 -10.14 6.27 -5.70
CA GLU A 63 -9.79 6.55 -7.10
C GLU A 63 -10.94 6.23 -8.06
N LEU A 64 -11.70 5.16 -7.82
CA LEU A 64 -12.89 4.82 -8.61
C LEU A 64 -14.00 5.86 -8.40
N GLY A 65 -14.29 6.25 -7.17
CA GLY A 65 -15.27 7.30 -6.88
C GLY A 65 -14.87 8.66 -7.45
N ALA A 66 -13.58 9.00 -7.45
CA ALA A 66 -13.08 10.22 -8.08
C ALA A 66 -13.24 10.20 -9.61
N ARG A 67 -13.17 9.03 -10.24
CA ARG A 67 -13.42 8.85 -11.68
C ARG A 67 -14.90 8.97 -12.03
N ASP A 68 -15.79 8.46 -11.16
CA ASP A 68 -17.24 8.50 -11.38
C ASP A 68 -17.85 9.89 -11.10
N CYS A 69 -17.20 10.73 -10.29
CA CYS A 69 -17.59 12.13 -10.06
C CYS A 69 -17.26 13.09 -11.22
N VAL A 70 -16.67 12.61 -12.32
CA VAL A 70 -16.50 13.39 -13.56
C VAL A 70 -17.67 13.07 -14.51
N THR A 71 -18.88 13.48 -14.13
CA THR A 71 -20.06 13.60 -15.02
C THR A 71 -20.86 14.84 -14.65
#